data_AF-A4G0T8-F1
#
_entry.id   AF-A4G0T8-F1
#
_cell.length_a   1.000
_cell.length_b   1.000
_cell.length_c   1.000
_cell.angle_alpha   90.00
_cell.angle_beta   90.00
_cell.angle_gamma   90.00
#
_symmetry.space_group_name_H-M   'P 1'
#
loop_
_entity.id
_entity.type
_entity.pdbx_description
1 polymer ?
#
loop_
_entity_poly.entity_id
_entity_poly.type
_entity_poly.pdbx_seq_one_letter_code
_entity_poly.pdbx_strand_id
1 'polypeptide(L)'
;MSDVTMLVSLALIFGSMLSGFATFRMSGMRLMPHFIALILAFVLTIGTFITPNMIIFYLAIFFQILAPITVCGTICNILKTQYQTTGIYSSHLALMGMLIVMAIGNLLM
;
A
#
# COMPACT_ATOMS: atom_id res chain seq x y z
N MET A 1 -0.28 -16.81 12.80
CA MET A 1 -1.18 -15.97 11.98
C MET A 1 -2.55 -15.78 12.63
N SER A 2 -2.79 -14.60 13.20
CA SER A 2 -4.16 -14.17 13.52
C SER A 2 -4.83 -13.64 12.26
N ASP A 3 -5.93 -14.24 11.82
CA ASP A 3 -6.73 -13.73 10.68
C ASP A 3 -7.04 -12.22 10.82
N VAL A 4 -7.13 -11.75 12.06
CA VAL A 4 -7.35 -10.34 12.42
C VAL A 4 -6.29 -9.40 11.85
N THR A 5 -5.00 -9.69 11.98
CA THR A 5 -3.94 -8.78 11.48
C THR A 5 -3.96 -8.68 9.97
N MET A 6 -4.19 -9.80 9.30
CA MET A 6 -4.28 -9.87 7.84
C MET A 6 -5.55 -9.19 7.31
N LEU A 7 -6.65 -9.25 8.06
CA LEU A 7 -7.88 -8.48 7.80
C LEU A 7 -7.65 -6.98 7.94
N VAL A 8 -6.92 -6.56 8.98
CA VAL A 8 -6.54 -5.15 9.17
C VAL A 8 -5.62 -4.68 8.03
N SER A 9 -4.67 -5.51 7.59
CA SER A 9 -3.85 -5.22 6.40
C SER A 9 -4.72 -5.04 5.16
N LEU A 10 -5.70 -5.91 4.94
CA LEU A 10 -6.62 -5.80 3.80
C LEU A 10 -7.44 -4.49 3.84
N ALA A 11 -7.94 -4.10 5.01
CA ALA A 11 -8.65 -2.84 5.20
C ALA A 11 -7.76 -1.62 4.92
N LEU A 12 -6.49 -1.66 5.37
CA LEU A 12 -5.49 -0.63 5.08
C LEU A 12 -5.19 -0.54 3.58
N ILE A 13 -5.00 -1.67 2.89
CA ILE A 13 -4.77 -1.69 1.44
C ILE A 13 -5.97 -1.06 0.73
N PHE A 14 -7.19 -1.42 1.13
CA PHE A 14 -8.40 -0.87 0.53
C PHE A 14 -8.52 0.66 0.73
N GLY A 15 -8.30 1.17 1.95
CA GLY A 15 -8.25 2.61 2.22
C GLY A 15 -7.12 3.32 1.46
N SER A 16 -6.01 2.63 1.26
CA SER A 16 -4.88 3.15 0.51
C SER A 16 -5.11 3.23 -1.01
N MET A 17 -5.96 2.37 -1.57
CA MET A 17 -6.39 2.47 -2.97
C MET A 17 -7.26 3.71 -3.21
N LEU A 18 -8.17 4.02 -2.29
CA LEU A 18 -9.06 5.19 -2.39
C LEU A 18 -8.24 6.49 -2.31
N SER A 19 -7.37 6.61 -1.32
CA SER A 19 -6.47 7.76 -1.19
C SER A 19 -5.44 7.83 -2.33
N GLY A 20 -4.95 6.67 -2.80
CA GLY A 20 -4.12 6.57 -4.00
C GLY A 20 -4.84 7.17 -5.20
N PHE A 21 -6.14 6.91 -5.37
CA PHE A 21 -6.85 7.36 -6.57
C PHE A 21 -6.96 8.88 -6.62
N ALA A 22 -7.17 9.50 -5.46
CA ALA A 22 -7.11 10.95 -5.31
C ALA A 22 -5.71 11.50 -5.67
N THR A 23 -4.63 10.87 -5.20
CA THR A 23 -3.27 11.31 -5.52
C THR A 23 -2.88 11.07 -6.97
N PHE A 24 -3.38 10.00 -7.61
CA PHE A 24 -3.21 9.72 -9.05
C PHE A 24 -3.89 10.78 -9.91
N ARG A 25 -5.09 11.25 -9.54
CA ARG A 25 -5.77 12.34 -10.27
C ARG A 25 -4.98 13.65 -10.26
N MET A 26 -4.16 13.89 -9.23
CA MET A 26 -3.36 15.11 -9.10
C MET A 26 -1.94 14.98 -9.66
N SER A 27 -1.30 13.82 -9.49
CA SER A 27 0.09 13.56 -9.93
C SER A 27 0.18 12.96 -11.35
N GLY A 28 -0.93 12.44 -11.86
CA GLY A 28 -1.03 11.81 -13.18
C GLY A 28 -0.30 10.47 -13.27
N MET A 29 0.18 10.15 -14.47
CA MET A 29 0.76 8.83 -14.80
C MET A 29 2.02 8.45 -14.01
N ARG A 30 2.67 9.40 -13.32
CA ARG A 30 3.86 9.13 -12.50
C ARG A 30 3.57 8.15 -11.37
N LEU A 31 2.33 8.11 -10.87
CA LEU A 31 1.91 7.20 -9.79
C LEU A 31 1.41 5.82 -10.28
N MET A 32 1.42 5.57 -11.60
CA MET A 32 0.99 4.30 -12.19
C MET A 32 1.70 3.06 -11.62
N PRO A 33 3.04 3.00 -11.48
CA PRO A 33 3.71 1.81 -10.96
C PRO A 33 3.33 1.51 -9.51
N HIS A 34 3.07 2.54 -8.72
CA HIS A 34 2.60 2.38 -7.35
C HIS A 34 1.20 1.77 -7.29
N PHE A 35 0.30 2.22 -8.15
CA PHE A 35 -1.06 1.69 -8.24
C PHE A 35 -1.10 0.20 -8.58
N ILE A 36 -0.24 -0.22 -9.51
CA ILE A 36 -0.11 -1.62 -9.90
C ILE A 36 0.35 -2.46 -8.70
N ALA A 37 1.34 -1.98 -7.94
CA ALA A 37 1.81 -2.66 -6.74
C ALA A 37 0.71 -2.80 -5.68
N LEU A 38 -0.13 -1.77 -5.48
CA LEU A 38 -1.27 -1.82 -4.56
C LEU A 38 -2.34 -2.82 -5.00
N ILE A 39 -2.67 -2.87 -6.29
CA ILE A 39 -3.66 -3.82 -6.82
C ILE A 39 -3.16 -5.25 -6.65
N LEU A 40 -1.89 -5.51 -6.95
CA LEU A 40 -1.29 -6.83 -6.75
C LEU A 40 -1.26 -7.21 -5.27
N ALA A 41 -0.87 -6.28 -4.38
CA ALA A 41 -0.93 -6.49 -2.94
C ALA A 41 -2.34 -6.89 -2.48
N PHE A 42 -3.37 -6.19 -2.95
CA PHE A 42 -4.76 -6.48 -2.59
C PHE A 42 -5.22 -7.86 -3.04
N VAL A 43 -5.03 -8.19 -4.32
CA VAL A 43 -5.47 -9.47 -4.88
C VAL A 43 -4.75 -10.64 -4.20
N LEU A 44 -3.45 -10.52 -3.94
CA LEU A 44 -2.68 -11.54 -3.24
C LEU A 44 -3.11 -11.69 -1.78
N THR A 45 -3.43 -10.58 -1.10
CA THR A 45 -3.93 -10.60 0.29
C THR A 45 -5.33 -11.23 0.38
N ILE A 46 -6.15 -11.14 -0.67
CA ILE A 46 -7.40 -11.92 -0.76
C ILE A 46 -7.09 -13.39 -1.02
N GLY A 47 -6.17 -13.67 -1.94
CA GLY A 47 -5.76 -15.04 -2.29
C GLY A 47 -5.25 -15.85 -1.09
N THR A 48 -4.59 -15.19 -0.14
CA THR A 48 -4.15 -15.80 1.12
C THR A 48 -5.29 -16.24 2.04
N PHE A 49 -6.48 -15.61 1.96
CA PHE A 49 -7.66 -16.06 2.72
C PHE A 49 -8.37 -17.24 2.05
N ILE A 50 -8.33 -17.31 0.72
CA ILE A 50 -9.03 -18.34 -0.04
C ILE A 50 -8.24 -19.65 -0.06
N THR A 51 -6.91 -19.56 -0.11
CA THR A 51 -6.03 -20.73 -0.24
C THR A 51 -4.92 -20.69 0.81
N PRO A 52 -4.70 -21.78 1.59
CA PRO A 52 -3.61 -21.87 2.55
C PRO A 52 -2.29 -22.17 1.82
N ASN A 53 -1.86 -21.28 0.93
CA ASN A 53 -0.61 -21.40 0.19
C ASN A 53 0.44 -20.39 0.70
N MET A 54 1.51 -20.92 1.29
CA MET A 54 2.60 -20.13 1.85
C MET A 54 3.30 -19.24 0.81
N ILE A 55 3.34 -19.66 -0.46
CA ILE A 55 3.95 -18.88 -1.54
C ILE A 55 3.16 -17.58 -1.78
N ILE A 56 1.82 -17.68 -1.81
CA ILE A 56 0.94 -16.53 -2.01
C ILE A 56 1.06 -15.57 -0.83
N PHE A 57 1.23 -16.09 0.38
CA PHE A 57 1.45 -15.30 1.58
C PHE A 57 2.71 -14.44 1.53
N TYR A 58 3.86 -15.04 1.21
CA TYR A 58 5.10 -14.27 1.09
C TYR A 58 5.06 -13.27 -0.07
N LEU A 59 4.40 -13.62 -1.18
CA LEU A 59 4.16 -12.70 -2.30
C LEU A 59 3.29 -11.52 -1.90
N ALA A 60 2.22 -11.74 -1.12
CA ALA A 60 1.36 -10.67 -0.63
C ALA A 60 2.16 -9.68 0.23
N ILE A 61 2.96 -10.18 1.18
CA ILE A 61 3.81 -9.35 2.03
C ILE A 61 4.85 -8.58 1.19
N PHE A 62 5.48 -9.24 0.22
CA PHE A 62 6.44 -8.60 -0.67
C PHE A 62 5.84 -7.39 -1.38
N PHE A 63 4.65 -7.53 -1.97
CA PHE A 63 3.97 -6.42 -2.63
C PHE A 63 3.46 -5.34 -1.65
N GLN A 64 3.06 -5.72 -0.43
CA GLN A 64 2.72 -4.75 0.63
C GLN A 64 3.91 -3.88 1.04
N ILE A 65 5.14 -4.40 0.98
CA ILE A 65 6.37 -3.63 1.25
C ILE A 65 6.79 -2.82 0.02
N LEU A 66 6.61 -3.37 -1.19
CA LEU A 66 6.97 -2.70 -2.43
C LEU A 66 6.13 -1.43 -2.70
N ALA A 67 4.83 -1.47 -2.41
CA ALA A 67 3.92 -0.35 -2.58
C ALA A 67 4.41 0.95 -1.91
N PRO A 68 4.79 0.98 -0.62
CA PRO A 68 5.35 2.17 0.03
C PRO A 68 6.64 2.67 -0.62
N ILE A 69 7.55 1.77 -1.02
CA ILE A 69 8.83 2.13 -1.64
C ILE A 69 8.60 2.86 -2.97
N THR A 70 7.68 2.36 -3.78
CA THR A 70 7.34 2.98 -5.08
C THR A 70 6.70 4.36 -4.95
N VAL A 71 6.05 4.67 -3.82
CA VAL A 71 5.43 5.99 -3.59
C VAL A 71 6.44 7.09 -3.30
N CYS A 72 7.52 6.81 -2.55
CA CYS A 72 8.42 7.89 -2.15
C CYS A 72 9.20 8.48 -3.33
N GLY A 73 9.50 7.69 -4.36
CA GLY A 73 10.15 8.21 -5.58
C GLY A 73 9.35 9.32 -6.30
N THR A 74 8.04 9.41 -6.07
CA THR A 74 7.15 10.37 -6.75
C THR A 74 6.59 11.43 -5.80
N ILE A 75 6.02 11.00 -4.66
CA ILE A 75 5.34 11.90 -3.73
C ILE A 75 6.33 12.70 -2.86
N CYS A 76 7.49 12.14 -2.51
CA CYS A 76 8.46 12.84 -1.65
C CYS A 76 9.03 14.11 -2.33
N ASN A 77 9.09 14.16 -3.67
CA ASN A 77 9.48 15.36 -4.41
C ASN A 77 8.33 16.39 -4.54
N ILE A 78 7.08 15.93 -4.62
CA ILE A 78 5.90 16.79 -4.71
C ILE A 78 5.65 17.50 -3.37
N LEU A 79 5.83 16.79 -2.25
CA LEU A 79 5.74 17.35 -0.90
C LEU A 79 6.66 18.56 -0.69
N LYS A 80 7.83 18.57 -1.33
CA LYS A 80 8.80 19.68 -1.24
C LYS A 80 8.40 20.91 -2.04
N THR A 81 7.54 20.77 -3.05
CA THR A 81 7.31 21.81 -4.06
C THR A 81 5.87 22.33 -4.10
N GLN A 82 4.88 21.58 -3.58
CA GLN A 82 3.46 21.89 -3.73
C GLN A 82 2.73 21.89 -2.38
N TYR A 83 2.87 22.99 -1.62
CA TYR A 83 2.35 23.13 -0.24
C TYR A 83 0.82 23.02 -0.11
N GLN A 84 0.05 23.51 -1.09
CA GLN A 84 -1.42 23.52 -1.02
C GLN A 84 -2.05 22.11 -1.08
N THR A 85 -1.39 21.17 -1.76
CA THR A 85 -1.86 19.78 -1.91
C THR A 85 -1.21 18.80 -0.93
N THR A 86 -0.31 19.30 -0.06
CA THR A 86 0.48 18.45 0.86
C THR A 86 -0.37 17.58 1.78
N GLY A 87 -1.52 18.09 2.27
CA GLY A 87 -2.39 17.33 3.17
C GLY A 87 -2.95 16.05 2.56
N ILE A 88 -3.23 16.04 1.26
CA ILE A 88 -3.74 14.85 0.57
C ILE A 88 -2.59 13.85 0.33
N TYR A 89 -1.41 14.34 -0.03
CA TYR A 89 -0.24 13.48 -0.21
C TYR A 89 0.28 12.89 1.11
N SER A 90 0.25 13.65 2.21
CA SER A 90 0.71 13.20 3.52
C SER A 90 -0.20 12.14 4.15
N SER A 91 -1.51 12.27 3.98
CA SER A 91 -2.48 11.27 4.45
C SER A 91 -2.32 9.93 3.73
N HIS A 92 -2.07 9.96 2.41
CA HIS A 92 -1.74 8.74 1.68
C HIS A 92 -0.37 8.16 2.12
N LEU A 93 0.63 9.00 2.34
CA LEU A 93 1.95 8.56 2.82
C LEU A 93 1.87 7.91 4.21
N ALA A 94 0.98 8.40 5.09
CA ALA A 94 0.72 7.80 6.39
C ALA A 94 0.12 6.39 6.27
N LEU A 95 -0.83 6.19 5.33
CA LEU A 95 -1.38 4.86 5.02
C LEU A 95 -0.30 3.90 4.51
N MET A 96 0.61 4.38 3.65
CA MET A 96 1.77 3.61 3.20
C MET A 96 2.70 3.22 4.35
N GLY A 97 2.93 4.14 5.29
CA GLY A 97 3.74 3.86 6.49
C GLY A 97 3.12 2.79 7.38
N MET A 98 1.81 2.86 7.63
CA MET A 98 1.08 1.83 8.37
C MET A 98 1.12 0.46 7.67
N LEU A 99 1.07 0.45 6.33
CA LEU A 99 1.20 -0.77 5.53
C LEU A 99 2.54 -1.49 5.74
N ILE A 100 3.66 -0.75 5.83
CA ILE A 100 4.97 -1.33 6.14
C ILE A 100 4.96 -2.02 7.51
N VAL A 101 4.45 -1.33 8.54
CA VAL A 101 4.42 -1.85 9.90
C VAL A 101 3.57 -3.13 9.96
N MET A 102 2.43 -3.14 9.29
CA MET A 102 1.56 -4.31 9.20
C MET A 102 2.20 -5.46 8.42
N ALA A 103 2.91 -5.19 7.33
CA ALA A 103 3.59 -6.21 6.55
C ALA A 103 4.69 -6.91 7.37
N ILE A 104 5.47 -6.13 8.14
CA ILE A 104 6.47 -6.67 9.07
C ILE A 104 5.79 -7.46 10.20
N GLY A 105 4.69 -6.93 10.75
CA GLY A 105 3.91 -7.61 11.79
C GLY A 105 3.40 -8.97 11.33
N ASN A 106 2.87 -9.06 10.10
CA ASN A 106 2.43 -10.32 9.51
C ASN A 106 3.59 -11.29 9.22
N LEU A 107 4.81 -10.80 8.99
CA LEU A 107 5.96 -11.67 8.74
C LEU A 107 6.52 -12.30 10.02
N LEU A 108 6.34 -11.65 11.17
CA LEU A 108 6.84 -12.09 12.48
C LEU A 108 5.85 -12.96 13.27
N MET A 109 4.59 -13.08 12.84
CA MET A 109 3.47 -13.73 13.56
C MET A 109 2.77 -14.84 12.74
#